data_AF-A0ABC8Z9J5-F1
#
_entry.id   AF-A0ABC8Z9J5-F1
#
_cell.length_a   1.000
_cell.length_b   1.000
_cell.length_c   1.000
_cell.angle_alpha   90.00
_cell.angle_beta   90.00
_cell.angle_gamma   90.00
#
_symmetry.space_group_name_H-M   'P 1'
#
loop_
_entity.id
_entity.type
_entity.pdbx_description
1 polymer ?
#
loop_
_entity_poly.entity_id
_entity_poly.type
_entity_poly.pdbx_seq_one_letter_code
_entity_poly.pdbx_strand_id
1 'polypeptide(L)'
;MERKFYEKYSALKKRKLLDEGLERKREAELKELYDAFKDWVSGLEKDKEELSEKLANKEDELEKARQDFLEDIRARDTEILRLKKLLDEKSDKNNCTATRSVDQTPGVIQENPTPVSPKRKTPQSNSTRRVQLNERTVIPLSSLEDESQELECSRRYTCTSGNGTNECPSAHMFHLLLQSLVRMKFTVEDGTERFSVSVSHEASGYSFTLTWLEKPGEWLYKLSSMGTLQRIALNWMKQDIRFGMNMCHMFFERITNVISKG
;
A
#
# COMPACT_ATOMS: atom_id res chain seq x y z
N MET A 1 -7.54 -59.40 75.28
CA MET A 1 -6.74 -58.27 74.78
C MET A 1 -6.43 -58.40 73.27
N GLU A 2 -6.28 -59.62 72.76
CA GLU A 2 -5.92 -59.94 71.36
C GLU A 2 -6.96 -59.53 70.29
N ARG A 3 -8.27 -59.67 70.57
CA ARG A 3 -9.33 -59.35 69.60
C ARG A 3 -9.30 -57.88 69.14
N LYS A 4 -9.02 -56.95 70.07
CA LYS A 4 -8.88 -55.51 69.78
C LYS A 4 -7.67 -55.20 68.89
N PHE A 5 -6.56 -55.93 69.07
CA PHE A 5 -5.38 -55.79 68.22
C PHE A 5 -5.65 -56.31 66.80
N TYR A 6 -6.32 -57.45 66.68
CA TYR A 6 -6.70 -58.01 65.39
C TYR A 6 -7.64 -57.09 64.60
N GLU A 7 -8.67 -56.54 65.25
CA GLU A 7 -9.58 -55.56 64.64
C GLU A 7 -8.83 -54.32 64.14
N LYS A 8 -7.93 -53.76 64.97
CA LYS A 8 -7.14 -52.57 64.62
C LYS A 8 -6.19 -52.84 63.45
N TYR A 9 -5.55 -54.01 63.41
CA TYR A 9 -4.71 -54.43 62.28
C TYR A 9 -5.55 -54.59 61.00
N SER A 10 -6.72 -55.22 61.09
CA SER A 10 -7.61 -55.40 59.92
C SER A 10 -8.09 -54.07 59.35
N ALA A 11 -8.44 -53.10 60.20
CA ALA A 11 -8.87 -51.77 59.79
C ALA A 11 -7.74 -50.98 59.14
N LEU A 12 -6.52 -51.08 59.69
CA LEU A 12 -5.34 -50.44 59.13
C LEU A 12 -4.98 -51.02 57.75
N LYS A 13 -5.03 -52.35 57.60
CA LYS A 13 -4.79 -53.03 56.33
C LYS A 13 -5.80 -52.63 55.25
N LYS A 14 -7.10 -52.54 55.61
CA LYS A 14 -8.15 -52.06 54.70
C LYS A 14 -7.92 -50.62 54.27
N ARG A 15 -7.55 -49.72 55.20
CA ARG A 15 -7.26 -48.32 54.89
C ARG A 15 -6.08 -48.19 53.92
N LYS A 16 -4.99 -48.94 54.16
CA LYS A 16 -3.81 -48.92 53.30
C LYS A 16 -4.11 -49.36 51.87
N LEU A 17 -4.90 -50.44 51.70
CA LEU A 17 -5.33 -50.91 50.38
C LEU A 17 -6.20 -49.89 49.61
N LEU A 18 -7.05 -49.15 50.33
CA LEU A 18 -7.86 -48.09 49.73
C LEU A 18 -6.99 -46.90 49.29
N ASP A 19 -6.02 -46.52 50.11
CA ASP A 19 -5.10 -45.41 49.83
C ASP A 19 -4.20 -45.71 48.63
N GLU A 20 -3.61 -46.91 48.58
CA GLU A 20 -2.85 -47.41 47.43
C GLU A 20 -3.70 -47.51 46.15
N GLY A 21 -5.01 -47.74 46.29
CA GLY A 21 -5.96 -47.73 45.17
C GLY A 21 -6.24 -46.32 44.64
N LEU A 22 -6.39 -45.34 45.54
CA LEU A 22 -6.59 -43.93 45.20
C LEU A 22 -5.33 -43.31 44.59
N GLU A 23 -4.15 -43.65 45.07
CA GLU A 23 -2.88 -43.22 44.49
C GLU A 23 -2.72 -43.72 43.05
N ARG A 24 -2.93 -45.02 42.81
CA ARG A 24 -2.88 -45.58 41.45
C ARG A 24 -3.89 -44.92 40.51
N LYS A 25 -5.08 -44.58 41.01
CA LYS A 25 -6.09 -43.87 40.23
C LYS A 25 -5.61 -42.46 39.83
N ARG A 26 -5.07 -41.68 40.78
CA ARG A 26 -4.52 -40.35 40.49
C ARG A 26 -3.35 -40.41 39.50
N GLU A 27 -2.49 -41.42 39.64
CA GLU A 27 -1.36 -41.62 38.74
C GLU A 27 -1.82 -41.94 37.30
N ALA A 28 -2.85 -42.77 37.15
CA ALA A 28 -3.45 -43.06 35.86
C ALA A 28 -4.08 -41.82 35.22
N GLU A 29 -4.84 -41.03 35.98
CA GLU A 29 -5.45 -39.78 35.49
C GLU A 29 -4.39 -38.75 35.07
N LEU A 30 -3.30 -38.62 35.84
CA LEU A 30 -2.19 -37.73 35.50
C LEU A 30 -1.49 -38.17 34.21
N LYS A 31 -1.31 -39.49 34.04
CA LYS A 31 -0.70 -40.06 32.85
C LYS A 31 -1.57 -39.82 31.61
N GLU A 32 -2.88 -40.03 31.71
CA GLU A 32 -3.82 -39.75 30.62
C GLU A 32 -3.81 -38.28 30.21
N LEU A 33 -3.78 -37.37 31.19
CA LEU A 33 -3.63 -35.93 30.94
C LEU A 33 -2.31 -35.61 30.24
N TYR A 34 -1.20 -36.22 30.69
CA TYR A 34 0.11 -36.00 30.10
C TYR A 34 0.18 -36.49 28.66
N ASP A 35 -0.37 -37.68 28.38
CA ASP A 35 -0.44 -38.24 27.04
C ASP A 35 -1.30 -37.36 26.12
N ALA A 36 -2.46 -36.87 26.60
CA ALA A 36 -3.30 -35.93 25.84
C ALA A 36 -2.58 -34.59 25.55
N PHE A 37 -1.84 -34.05 26.52
CA PHE A 37 -1.05 -32.84 26.30
C PHE A 37 0.06 -33.07 25.27
N LYS A 38 0.73 -34.22 25.35
CA LYS A 38 1.77 -34.61 24.40
C LYS A 38 1.23 -34.71 22.98
N ASP A 39 0.08 -35.35 22.80
CA ASP A 39 -0.59 -35.45 21.49
C ASP A 39 -0.96 -34.07 20.94
N TRP A 40 -1.42 -33.16 21.80
CA TRP A 40 -1.74 -31.79 21.39
C TRP A 40 -0.51 -31.00 20.96
N VAL A 41 0.60 -31.10 21.70
CA VAL A 41 1.88 -30.48 21.33
C VAL A 41 2.38 -31.01 19.99
N SER A 42 2.34 -32.33 19.78
CA SER A 42 2.72 -32.94 18.50
C SER A 42 1.82 -32.48 17.34
N GLY A 43 0.52 -32.29 17.57
CA GLY A 43 -0.38 -31.70 16.59
C GLY A 43 0.02 -30.26 16.22
N LEU A 44 0.30 -29.42 17.22
CA LEU A 44 0.73 -28.04 17.00
C LEU A 44 2.08 -27.93 16.27
N GLU A 45 3.02 -28.84 16.56
CA GLU A 45 4.30 -28.92 15.86
C GLU A 45 4.11 -29.23 14.37
N LYS A 46 3.20 -30.18 14.06
CA LYS A 46 2.85 -30.53 12.68
C LYS A 46 2.19 -29.36 11.94
N ASP A 47 1.23 -28.70 12.57
CA ASP A 47 0.55 -27.54 11.97
C ASP A 47 1.55 -26.40 11.69
N LYS A 48 2.50 -26.20 12.60
CA LYS A 48 3.58 -25.22 12.42
C LYS A 48 4.46 -25.57 11.22
N GLU A 49 4.83 -26.84 11.06
CA GLU A 49 5.63 -27.30 9.92
C GLU A 49 4.88 -27.11 8.59
N GLU A 50 3.60 -27.49 8.52
CA GLU A 50 2.76 -27.30 7.34
C GLU A 50 2.60 -25.81 6.99
N LEU A 51 2.40 -24.95 7.98
CA LEU A 51 2.31 -23.51 7.77
C LEU A 51 3.65 -22.92 7.28
N SER A 52 4.77 -23.41 7.82
CA SER A 52 6.10 -23.00 7.38
C SER A 52 6.36 -23.38 5.93
N GLU A 53 5.95 -24.59 5.51
CA GLU A 53 6.07 -25.04 4.12
C GLU A 53 5.21 -24.21 3.18
N LYS A 54 3.96 -23.93 3.55
CA LYS A 54 3.07 -23.04 2.76
C LYS A 54 3.63 -21.64 2.61
N LEU A 55 4.27 -21.11 3.66
CA LEU A 55 4.89 -19.79 3.63
C LEU A 55 6.07 -19.77 2.66
N ALA A 56 6.95 -20.77 2.73
CA ALA A 56 8.06 -20.91 1.78
C ALA A 56 7.58 -21.00 0.32
N ASN A 57 6.56 -21.82 0.05
CA ASN A 57 5.98 -21.95 -1.29
C ASN A 57 5.41 -20.61 -1.80
N LYS A 58 4.74 -19.84 -0.94
CA LYS A 58 4.17 -18.54 -1.30
C LYS A 58 5.24 -17.48 -1.54
N GLU A 59 6.35 -17.55 -0.79
CA GLU A 59 7.50 -16.67 -0.99
C GLU A 59 8.18 -16.95 -2.34
N ASP A 60 8.35 -18.23 -2.70
CA ASP A 60 8.87 -18.64 -4.02
C ASP A 60 7.93 -18.20 -5.17
N GLU A 61 6.62 -18.36 -5.02
CA GLU A 61 5.63 -17.87 -6.00
C GLU A 61 5.71 -16.35 -6.19
N LEU A 62 5.86 -15.60 -5.09
CA LEU A 62 5.98 -14.15 -5.12
C LEU A 62 7.27 -13.72 -5.83
N GLU A 63 8.39 -14.37 -5.53
CA GLU A 63 9.68 -14.03 -6.14
C GLU A 63 9.68 -14.33 -7.65
N LYS A 64 9.08 -15.46 -8.04
CA LYS A 64 8.87 -15.77 -9.45
C LYS A 64 8.01 -14.71 -10.16
N ALA A 65 6.90 -14.29 -9.55
CA ALA A 65 6.03 -13.26 -10.13
C ALA A 65 6.74 -11.91 -10.27
N ARG A 66 7.60 -11.55 -9.31
CA ARG A 66 8.45 -10.34 -9.39
C ARG A 66 9.43 -10.43 -10.55
N GLN A 67 10.10 -11.57 -10.70
CA GLN A 67 11.04 -11.79 -11.79
C GLN A 67 10.35 -11.71 -13.17
N ASP A 68 9.19 -12.36 -13.31
CA ASP A 68 8.40 -12.33 -14.55
C ASP A 68 7.97 -10.89 -14.90
N PHE A 69 7.57 -10.10 -13.90
CA PHE A 69 7.21 -8.69 -14.09
C PHE A 69 8.41 -7.83 -14.54
N LEU A 70 9.59 -8.06 -13.96
CA LEU A 70 10.82 -7.37 -14.39
C LEU A 70 11.23 -7.76 -15.82
N GLU A 71 11.00 -9.02 -16.21
CA GLU A 71 11.22 -9.47 -17.59
C GLU A 71 10.27 -8.79 -18.58
N ASP A 72 8.99 -8.65 -18.23
CA ASP A 72 8.01 -7.92 -19.05
C ASP A 72 8.39 -6.44 -19.21
N ILE A 73 8.81 -5.76 -18.13
CA ILE A 73 9.30 -4.37 -18.21
C ILE A 73 10.48 -4.27 -19.18
N ARG A 74 11.49 -5.14 -19.04
CA ARG A 74 12.67 -5.15 -19.93
C ARG A 74 12.28 -5.38 -21.38
N ALA A 75 11.34 -6.28 -21.65
CA ALA A 75 10.85 -6.55 -22.99
C ALA A 75 10.15 -5.32 -23.58
N ARG A 76 9.29 -4.65 -22.80
CA ARG A 76 8.60 -3.42 -23.22
C ARG A 76 9.57 -2.29 -23.50
N ASP A 77 10.57 -2.07 -22.65
CA ASP A 77 11.58 -1.04 -22.84
C ASP A 77 12.42 -1.28 -24.11
N THR A 78 12.75 -2.53 -24.38
CA THR A 78 13.46 -2.93 -25.61
C THR A 78 12.62 -2.61 -26.85
N GLU A 79 11.32 -2.89 -26.82
CA GLU A 79 10.42 -2.58 -27.93
C GLU A 79 10.22 -1.07 -28.10
N ILE A 80 10.12 -0.31 -27.01
CA ILE A 80 10.04 1.16 -27.06
C ILE A 80 11.30 1.74 -27.75
N LEU A 81 12.49 1.24 -27.41
CA LEU A 81 13.74 1.67 -28.04
C LEU A 81 13.76 1.33 -29.54
N ARG A 82 13.30 0.13 -29.90
CA ARG A 82 13.17 -0.30 -31.31
C ARG A 82 12.23 0.62 -32.09
N LEU A 83 11.05 0.92 -31.53
CA LEU A 83 10.06 1.78 -32.15
C LEU A 83 10.54 3.22 -32.30
N LYS A 84 11.25 3.77 -31.30
CA LYS A 84 11.88 5.10 -31.40
C LYS A 84 12.88 5.16 -32.55
N LYS A 85 13.78 4.16 -32.66
CA LYS A 85 14.75 4.09 -33.75
C LYS A 85 14.09 4.06 -35.13
N LEU A 86 13.00 3.30 -35.29
CA LEU A 86 12.25 3.26 -36.55
C LEU A 86 11.58 4.60 -36.89
N LEU A 87 11.10 5.33 -35.88
CA LEU A 87 10.51 6.64 -36.07
C LEU A 87 11.55 7.66 -36.57
N ASP A 88 12.74 7.64 -35.98
CA ASP A 88 13.85 8.52 -36.38
C ASP A 88 14.28 8.22 -37.83
N GLU A 89 14.48 6.95 -38.19
CA GLU A 89 14.86 6.54 -39.55
C GLU A 89 13.79 6.90 -40.61
N LYS A 90 12.50 6.84 -40.24
CA LYS A 90 11.40 7.26 -41.11
C LYS A 90 11.40 8.79 -41.29
N SER A 91 11.74 9.55 -40.25
CA SER A 91 11.83 11.01 -40.33
C SER A 91 12.97 11.45 -41.25
N ASP A 92 14.12 10.79 -41.20
CA ASP A 92 15.28 11.09 -42.06
C ASP A 92 15.03 10.78 -43.54
N LYS A 93 14.33 9.67 -43.84
CA LYS A 93 13.91 9.32 -45.21
C LYS A 93 12.93 10.34 -45.80
N ASN A 94 12.05 10.91 -44.98
CA ASN A 94 11.10 11.93 -45.43
C ASN A 94 11.77 13.29 -45.69
N ASN A 95 12.84 13.60 -44.96
CA ASN A 95 13.57 14.88 -45.10
C ASN A 95 14.53 14.89 -46.30
N CYS A 96 15.02 13.74 -46.77
CA CYS A 96 15.87 13.63 -47.96
C CYS A 96 15.13 13.80 -49.30
N THR A 97 13.80 13.73 -49.31
CA THR A 97 13.00 13.86 -50.55
C THR A 97 12.52 15.30 -50.80
N ALA A 98 12.76 16.23 -49.87
CA ALA A 98 12.24 17.60 -49.92
C ALA A 98 13.23 18.66 -50.47
N THR A 99 14.44 18.27 -50.90
CA THR A 99 15.47 19.20 -51.39
C THR A 99 15.94 18.86 -52.80
N ARG A 100 15.06 19.01 -53.79
CA ARG A 100 15.48 19.40 -55.15
C ARG A 100 14.31 19.93 -55.98
N SER A 101 14.17 21.25 -56.06
CA SER A 101 13.45 21.92 -57.15
C SER A 101 13.84 23.39 -57.20
N VAL A 102 13.81 23.95 -58.42
CA VAL A 102 14.07 25.34 -58.90
C VAL A 102 15.50 25.47 -59.50
N ASP A 103 15.76 25.73 -60.80
CA ASP A 103 14.94 26.28 -61.91
C ASP A 103 15.48 25.87 -63.30
N GLN A 104 14.59 25.73 -64.31
CA GLN A 104 14.61 26.43 -65.62
C GLN A 104 13.51 25.94 -66.59
N THR A 105 12.66 26.88 -67.03
CA THR A 105 11.64 26.85 -68.11
C THR A 105 12.25 27.22 -69.50
N PRO A 106 11.51 27.25 -70.65
CA PRO A 106 10.23 26.65 -71.06
C PRO A 106 10.19 26.03 -72.50
N GLY A 107 9.16 25.23 -72.79
CA GLY A 107 8.49 25.20 -74.12
C GLY A 107 8.55 23.90 -74.92
N VAL A 108 7.39 23.30 -75.20
CA VAL A 108 6.83 22.96 -76.54
C VAL A 108 5.56 22.10 -76.36
N ILE A 109 4.59 22.39 -77.21
CA ILE A 109 3.17 22.04 -77.23
C ILE A 109 2.95 20.63 -77.82
N GLN A 110 2.03 19.81 -77.26
CA GLN A 110 1.08 19.01 -78.05
C GLN A 110 -0.12 18.47 -77.24
N GLU A 111 -1.17 18.12 -77.96
CA GLU A 111 -2.60 18.30 -77.67
C GLU A 111 -3.32 17.14 -76.93
N ASN A 112 -4.51 17.50 -76.41
CA ASN A 112 -5.59 16.79 -75.69
C ASN A 112 -6.25 15.59 -76.45
N PRO A 113 -7.18 14.75 -75.89
CA PRO A 113 -8.26 15.13 -74.95
C PRO A 113 -8.72 14.14 -73.82
N THR A 114 -9.57 14.71 -72.96
CA THR A 114 -10.32 14.28 -71.74
C THR A 114 -11.40 13.19 -71.99
N PRO A 115 -12.21 12.64 -71.03
CA PRO A 115 -12.84 13.22 -69.80
C PRO A 115 -12.82 12.27 -68.54
N VAL A 116 -13.19 12.57 -67.28
CA VAL A 116 -14.40 13.18 -66.68
C VAL A 116 -14.09 13.58 -65.20
N SER A 117 -14.65 14.70 -64.73
CA SER A 117 -14.50 15.37 -63.40
C SER A 117 -15.49 14.82 -62.32
N PRO A 118 -15.74 15.42 -61.10
CA PRO A 118 -15.16 16.62 -60.43
C PRO A 118 -14.98 16.60 -58.87
N LYS A 119 -14.19 17.58 -58.39
CA LYS A 119 -14.34 18.42 -57.17
C LYS A 119 -14.53 17.79 -55.76
N ARG A 120 -13.55 18.04 -54.88
CA ARG A 120 -13.83 18.64 -53.54
C ARG A 120 -12.64 19.46 -53.02
N LYS A 121 -12.98 20.54 -52.32
CA LYS A 121 -12.18 21.74 -52.02
C LYS A 121 -11.32 21.56 -50.76
N THR A 122 -10.11 22.13 -50.76
CA THR A 122 -9.27 22.41 -49.57
C THR A 122 -9.65 23.77 -48.93
N PRO A 123 -9.06 24.18 -47.77
CA PRO A 123 -9.76 24.86 -46.68
C PRO A 123 -9.45 26.37 -46.65
N GLN A 124 -10.07 27.12 -45.73
CA GLN A 124 -9.62 28.49 -45.46
C GLN A 124 -9.46 28.74 -43.96
N SER A 125 -8.29 29.30 -43.67
CA SER A 125 -7.67 29.62 -42.39
C SER A 125 -7.94 31.07 -41.99
N ASN A 126 -7.97 31.30 -40.68
CA ASN A 126 -7.60 32.54 -39.97
C ASN A 126 -7.54 32.16 -38.47
N SER A 127 -6.63 32.61 -37.61
CA SER A 127 -5.60 33.64 -37.68
C SER A 127 -4.48 33.37 -36.67
N THR A 128 -3.28 33.74 -37.08
CA THR A 128 -2.01 33.97 -36.39
C THR A 128 -2.10 34.53 -34.95
N ARG A 129 -1.36 33.93 -34.00
CA ARG A 129 -0.51 34.68 -33.06
C ARG A 129 0.67 33.83 -32.55
N ARG A 130 1.89 34.30 -32.82
CA ARG A 130 3.19 33.75 -32.39
C ARG A 130 3.45 34.04 -30.92
N VAL A 131 4.10 33.12 -30.21
CA VAL A 131 5.15 33.37 -29.19
C VAL A 131 6.09 32.16 -29.22
N GLN A 132 7.18 32.25 -29.99
CA GLN A 132 8.58 32.25 -29.52
C GLN A 132 9.02 31.01 -28.71
N LEU A 133 9.68 30.11 -29.45
CA LEU A 133 10.62 29.10 -28.99
C LEU A 133 11.90 29.81 -28.51
N ASN A 134 12.43 29.44 -27.35
CA ASN A 134 13.81 29.77 -26.98
C ASN A 134 14.59 28.49 -26.72
N GLU A 135 15.83 28.47 -27.21
CA GLU A 135 16.66 27.31 -27.48
C GLU A 135 17.63 27.02 -26.31
N ARG A 136 17.62 25.76 -25.88
CA ARG A 136 18.72 24.88 -25.41
C ARG A 136 19.87 25.47 -24.54
N THR A 137 20.02 24.88 -23.35
CA THR A 137 21.35 24.65 -22.76
C THR A 137 21.45 23.22 -22.22
N VAL A 138 22.48 22.53 -22.69
CA VAL A 138 22.94 21.19 -22.31
C VAL A 138 23.51 21.25 -20.88
N ILE A 139 23.17 20.28 -20.03
CA ILE A 139 23.87 20.03 -18.76
C ILE A 139 24.40 18.58 -18.78
N PRO A 140 25.67 18.33 -18.39
CA PRO A 140 26.30 17.02 -18.46
C PRO A 140 25.84 16.08 -17.35
N LEU A 141 25.84 14.79 -17.69
CA LEU A 141 25.60 13.64 -16.83
C LEU A 141 26.81 13.39 -15.91
N SER A 142 26.66 13.48 -14.59
CA SER A 142 27.36 12.62 -13.61
C SER A 142 27.01 12.97 -12.15
N SER A 143 26.16 12.16 -11.51
CA SER A 143 26.47 11.54 -10.21
C SER A 143 25.35 10.56 -9.85
N LEU A 144 25.76 9.32 -9.68
CA LEU A 144 25.00 8.17 -9.21
C LEU A 144 24.48 8.43 -7.80
N GLU A 145 23.18 8.65 -7.63
CA GLU A 145 22.48 8.42 -6.35
C GLU A 145 21.08 7.84 -6.60
N ASP A 146 20.71 6.95 -5.70
CA ASP A 146 19.65 5.95 -5.70
C ASP A 146 18.24 6.59 -5.76
N GLU A 147 17.61 6.62 -6.94
CA GLU A 147 16.19 6.97 -7.06
C GLU A 147 15.33 5.74 -6.78
N SER A 148 14.94 5.62 -5.51
CA SER A 148 13.68 4.98 -5.15
C SER A 148 12.58 5.60 -6.02
N GLN A 149 11.93 4.81 -6.88
CA GLN A 149 10.74 5.26 -7.61
C GLN A 149 9.64 5.62 -6.60
N GLU A 150 9.62 6.89 -6.17
CA GLU A 150 8.46 7.48 -5.54
C GLU A 150 7.30 7.36 -6.52
N LEU A 151 6.20 6.77 -6.04
CA LEU A 151 4.93 6.75 -6.75
C LEU A 151 4.63 8.17 -7.25
N GLU A 152 4.47 8.29 -8.57
CA GLU A 152 4.38 9.53 -9.34
C GLU A 152 3.05 10.30 -9.10
N CYS A 153 2.50 10.27 -7.88
CA CYS A 153 1.38 11.10 -7.45
C CYS A 153 1.81 12.52 -7.05
N SER A 154 3.10 12.74 -6.79
CA SER A 154 3.66 14.02 -6.32
C SER A 154 4.26 14.90 -7.43
N ARG A 155 4.00 14.60 -8.70
CA ARG A 155 4.57 15.36 -9.84
C ARG A 155 4.03 16.80 -9.87
N ARG A 156 4.75 17.69 -9.18
CA ARG A 156 4.72 19.17 -9.25
C ARG A 156 3.33 19.78 -9.44
N TYR A 157 2.55 19.83 -8.36
CA TYR A 157 1.61 20.93 -8.19
C TYR A 157 2.22 21.91 -7.19
N THR A 158 3.04 22.83 -7.70
CA THR A 158 3.28 24.09 -6.98
C THR A 158 1.93 24.77 -6.84
N CYS A 159 1.28 24.59 -5.69
CA CYS A 159 0.23 25.49 -5.26
C CYS A 159 0.92 26.85 -5.15
N THR A 160 0.68 27.70 -6.14
CA THR A 160 1.20 29.06 -6.13
C THR A 160 0.50 29.72 -4.96
N SER A 161 1.22 29.87 -3.85
CA SER A 161 0.74 30.57 -2.66
C SER A 161 0.58 32.03 -3.02
N GLY A 162 -0.62 32.35 -3.50
CA GLY A 162 -1.11 33.69 -3.76
C GLY A 162 -2.44 33.81 -3.03
N ASN A 163 -2.38 34.45 -1.86
CA ASN A 163 -3.48 34.98 -1.06
C ASN A 163 -4.89 34.76 -1.65
N GLY A 164 -5.53 33.67 -1.24
CA GLY A 164 -6.86 33.28 -1.66
C GLY A 164 -7.02 31.77 -1.45
N THR A 165 -8.03 31.37 -0.68
CA THR A 165 -8.39 29.99 -0.31
C THR A 165 -8.70 29.14 -1.55
N ASN A 166 -7.68 28.77 -2.30
CA ASN A 166 -7.81 27.91 -3.47
C ASN A 166 -7.24 26.54 -3.09
N GLU A 167 -8.02 25.80 -2.30
CA GLU A 167 -7.75 24.38 -2.06
C GLU A 167 -7.69 23.67 -3.41
N CYS A 168 -6.63 22.91 -3.64
CA CYS A 168 -6.50 22.13 -4.87
C CYS A 168 -7.71 21.17 -4.95
N PRO A 169 -8.56 21.25 -5.99
CA PRO A 169 -9.78 20.44 -6.05
C PRO A 169 -9.51 18.94 -5.93
N SER A 170 -8.35 18.47 -6.43
CA SER A 170 -7.96 17.06 -6.29
C SER A 170 -7.67 16.68 -4.84
N ALA A 171 -6.93 17.50 -4.09
CA ALA A 171 -6.63 17.24 -2.68
C ALA A 171 -7.91 17.22 -1.83
N HIS A 172 -8.84 18.13 -2.11
CA HIS A 172 -10.15 18.15 -1.46
C HIS A 172 -10.96 16.87 -1.76
N MET A 173 -10.98 16.42 -3.02
CA MET A 173 -11.65 15.16 -3.40
C MET A 173 -11.02 13.93 -2.75
N PHE A 174 -9.68 13.84 -2.70
CA PHE A 174 -8.99 12.76 -1.98
C PHE A 174 -9.32 12.76 -0.49
N HIS A 175 -9.40 13.96 0.10
CA HIS A 175 -9.78 14.11 1.49
C HIS A 175 -11.20 13.59 1.77
N LEU A 176 -12.18 13.95 0.92
CA LEU A 176 -13.56 13.44 1.03
C LEU A 176 -13.65 11.92 0.84
N LEU A 177 -12.90 11.36 -0.11
CA LEU A 177 -12.83 9.91 -0.32
C LEU A 177 -12.25 9.20 0.91
N LEU A 178 -11.13 9.71 1.45
CA LEU A 178 -10.51 9.15 2.64
C LEU A 178 -11.44 9.20 3.85
N GLN A 179 -12.12 10.34 4.06
CA GLN A 179 -13.12 10.49 5.12
C GLN A 179 -14.24 9.44 4.99
N SER A 180 -14.70 9.20 3.76
CA SER A 180 -15.77 8.23 3.47
C SER A 180 -15.32 6.78 3.71
N LEU A 181 -14.08 6.44 3.36
CA LEU A 181 -13.51 5.10 3.54
C LEU A 181 -13.32 4.74 5.01
N VAL A 182 -12.73 5.65 5.78
CA VAL A 182 -12.43 5.43 7.20
C VAL A 182 -13.64 5.75 8.09
N ARG A 183 -14.68 6.39 7.52
CA ARG A 183 -15.86 6.93 8.23
C ARG A 183 -15.46 7.90 9.35
N MET A 184 -14.37 8.62 9.17
CA MET A 184 -13.85 9.60 10.11
C MET A 184 -13.66 10.94 9.42
N LYS A 185 -13.87 12.04 10.14
CA LYS A 185 -13.55 13.39 9.67
C LYS A 185 -12.10 13.71 9.99
N PHE A 186 -11.38 14.21 9.01
CA PHE A 186 -10.00 14.68 9.15
C PHE A 186 -9.98 16.19 9.02
N THR A 187 -9.18 16.87 9.83
CA THR A 187 -8.93 18.31 9.70
C THR A 187 -7.43 18.53 9.84
N VAL A 188 -6.82 19.12 8.81
CA VAL A 188 -5.39 19.45 8.83
C VAL A 188 -5.22 20.74 9.64
N GLU A 189 -4.27 20.73 10.56
CA GLU A 189 -3.94 21.87 11.40
C GLU A 189 -2.80 22.66 10.75
N ASP A 190 -3.12 23.82 10.18
CA ASP A 190 -2.18 24.66 9.40
C ASP A 190 -1.32 25.59 10.29
N GLY A 191 -1.50 25.53 11.62
CA GLY A 191 -0.89 26.47 12.57
C GLY A 191 0.31 25.95 13.35
N THR A 192 0.66 24.66 13.23
CA THR A 192 1.72 24.03 14.02
C THR A 192 3.00 23.85 13.20
N GLU A 193 4.15 24.03 13.85
CA GLU A 193 5.49 23.83 13.25
C GLU A 193 5.69 22.40 12.68
N ARG A 194 4.81 21.47 13.05
CA ARG A 194 4.82 20.07 12.62
C ARG A 194 3.48 19.73 11.98
N PHE A 195 3.51 18.94 10.91
CA PHE A 195 2.31 18.43 10.27
C PHE A 195 1.43 17.68 11.27
N SER A 196 0.23 18.18 11.49
CA SER A 196 -0.72 17.68 12.48
C SER A 196 -2.10 17.54 11.84
N VAL A 197 -2.76 16.43 12.12
CA VAL A 197 -4.11 16.13 11.64
C VAL A 197 -4.97 15.73 12.83
N SER A 198 -6.07 16.45 13.02
CA SER A 198 -7.10 16.07 13.98
C SER A 198 -8.13 15.17 13.29
N VAL A 199 -8.50 14.10 13.97
CA VAL A 199 -9.38 13.05 13.48
C VAL A 199 -10.56 12.90 14.44
N SER A 200 -11.78 12.82 13.92
CA SER A 200 -12.97 12.63 14.74
C SER A 200 -13.98 11.67 14.11
N HIS A 201 -14.61 10.87 14.94
CA HIS A 201 -15.75 10.03 14.57
C HIS A 201 -17.02 10.64 15.15
N GLU A 202 -17.85 11.21 14.27
CA GLU A 202 -19.01 12.03 14.65
C GLU A 202 -20.04 11.27 15.48
N ALA A 203 -20.31 10.00 15.14
CA ALA A 203 -21.35 9.22 15.83
C ALA A 203 -20.95 8.81 17.25
N SER A 204 -19.68 8.49 17.50
CA SER A 204 -19.22 8.11 18.86
C SER A 204 -18.68 9.28 19.67
N GLY A 205 -18.34 10.40 19.04
CA GLY A 205 -17.64 11.51 19.68
C GLY A 205 -16.18 11.21 20.03
N TYR A 206 -15.62 10.12 19.48
CA TYR A 206 -14.22 9.78 19.62
C TYR A 206 -13.36 10.71 18.74
N SER A 207 -12.33 11.31 19.31
CA SER A 207 -11.42 12.19 18.57
C SER A 207 -10.00 12.14 19.11
N PHE A 208 -9.04 12.38 18.22
CA PHE A 208 -7.61 12.33 18.50
C PHE A 208 -6.83 13.17 17.49
N THR A 209 -5.56 13.42 17.79
CA THR A 209 -4.62 14.12 16.92
C THR A 209 -3.48 13.19 16.54
N LEU A 210 -3.07 13.21 15.27
CA LEU A 210 -1.87 12.58 14.76
C LEU A 210 -0.88 13.67 14.34
N THR A 211 0.31 13.67 14.93
CA THR A 211 1.39 14.60 14.59
C THR A 211 2.56 13.83 13.98
N TRP A 212 3.05 14.26 12.83
CA TRP A 212 4.23 13.67 12.19
C TRP A 212 5.51 14.13 12.87
N LEU A 213 6.40 13.18 13.16
CA LEU A 213 7.72 13.41 13.74
C LEU A 213 8.79 13.00 12.72
N GLU A 214 9.45 13.98 12.09
CA GLU A 214 10.41 13.75 10.99
C GLU A 214 11.57 12.81 11.34
N LYS A 215 12.03 12.80 12.60
CA LYS A 215 13.05 11.87 13.09
C LYS A 215 12.57 11.26 14.41
N PRO A 216 12.27 9.94 14.45
CA PRO A 216 12.66 8.90 13.48
C PRO A 216 11.65 8.59 12.35
N GLY A 217 10.71 9.47 12.01
CA GLY A 217 9.72 9.21 10.95
C GLY A 217 8.49 8.48 11.49
N GLU A 218 7.89 9.02 12.55
CA GLU A 218 6.82 8.38 13.32
C GLU A 218 5.59 9.28 13.44
N TRP A 219 4.43 8.65 13.57
CA TRP A 219 3.21 9.29 14.01
C TRP A 219 3.13 9.29 15.53
N LEU A 220 2.83 10.45 16.11
CA LEU A 220 2.43 10.59 17.50
C LEU A 220 0.91 10.70 17.57
N TYR A 221 0.28 9.69 18.16
CA TYR A 221 -1.12 9.71 18.54
C TYR A 221 -1.31 10.38 19.90
N LYS A 222 -2.27 11.30 19.97
CA LYS A 222 -2.76 11.91 21.20
C LYS A 222 -4.28 11.87 21.24
N LEU A 223 -4.84 11.30 22.30
CA LEU A 223 -6.28 11.30 22.52
C LEU A 223 -6.79 12.71 22.80
N SER A 224 -7.87 13.11 22.13
CA SER A 224 -8.58 14.36 22.43
C SER A 224 -9.85 14.07 23.23
N SER A 225 -10.67 13.11 22.78
CA SER A 225 -11.90 12.68 23.46
C SER A 225 -12.16 11.21 23.22
N MET A 226 -12.57 10.49 24.27
CA MET A 226 -12.98 9.08 24.12
C MET A 226 -14.43 8.93 23.63
N GLY A 227 -15.26 9.98 23.81
CA GLY A 227 -16.68 9.93 23.52
C GLY A 227 -17.39 8.77 24.23
N THR A 228 -18.29 8.11 23.51
CA THR A 228 -19.06 6.95 24.01
C THR A 228 -18.25 5.67 24.09
N LEU A 229 -17.04 5.61 23.50
CA LEU A 229 -16.21 4.42 23.47
C LEU A 229 -15.55 4.10 24.82
N GLN A 230 -15.70 4.94 25.85
CA GLN A 230 -14.93 4.83 27.10
C GLN A 230 -15.00 3.45 27.78
N ARG A 231 -16.12 2.75 27.63
CA ARG A 231 -16.36 1.41 28.21
C ARG A 231 -15.72 0.27 27.43
N ILE A 232 -15.52 0.45 26.12
CA ILE A 232 -15.00 -0.57 25.20
C ILE A 232 -13.60 -0.24 24.69
N ALA A 233 -13.12 0.97 24.94
CA ALA A 233 -11.81 1.45 24.51
C ALA A 233 -10.70 0.67 25.20
N LEU A 234 -9.77 0.20 24.38
CA LEU A 234 -8.57 -0.49 24.82
C LEU A 234 -7.63 0.49 25.54
N ASN A 235 -6.83 -0.02 26.47
CA ASN A 235 -5.94 0.82 27.29
C ASN A 235 -4.96 1.65 26.45
N TRP A 236 -4.49 1.11 25.32
CA TRP A 236 -3.61 1.82 24.41
C TRP A 236 -4.28 3.09 23.84
N MET A 237 -5.59 3.08 23.57
CA MET A 237 -6.30 4.26 23.02
C MET A 237 -6.33 5.45 23.99
N LYS A 238 -6.04 5.21 25.28
CA LYS A 238 -6.04 6.22 26.35
C LYS A 238 -4.66 6.82 26.58
N GLN A 239 -3.64 6.34 25.89
CA GLN A 239 -2.24 6.72 26.08
C GLN A 239 -1.70 7.40 24.82
N ASP A 240 -0.70 8.25 25.00
CA ASP A 240 0.07 8.78 23.87
C ASP A 240 0.92 7.66 23.28
N ILE A 241 0.79 7.43 21.97
CA ILE A 241 1.46 6.33 21.29
C ILE A 241 2.28 6.87 20.14
N ARG A 242 3.45 6.28 19.94
CA ARG A 242 4.26 6.48 18.73
C ARG A 242 4.26 5.22 17.89
N PHE A 243 4.12 5.38 16.59
CA PHE A 243 4.20 4.28 15.65
C PHE A 243 4.73 4.75 14.30
N GLY A 244 5.47 3.87 13.61
CA GLY A 244 5.99 4.16 12.27
C GLY A 244 4.91 4.18 11.20
N MET A 245 5.20 4.79 10.04
CA MET A 245 4.28 4.85 8.90
C MET A 245 3.77 3.46 8.47
N ASN A 246 4.62 2.43 8.54
CA ASN A 246 4.28 1.05 8.23
C ASN A 246 3.15 0.48 9.11
N MET A 247 2.94 1.00 10.32
CA MET A 247 1.90 0.57 11.25
C MET A 247 0.58 1.36 11.11
N CYS A 248 0.54 2.36 10.23
CA CYS A 248 -0.61 3.26 10.09
C CYS A 248 -1.90 2.51 9.70
N HIS A 249 -1.81 1.56 8.77
CA HIS A 249 -2.97 0.73 8.38
C HIS A 249 -3.53 -0.07 9.57
N MET A 250 -2.66 -0.76 10.33
CA MET A 250 -3.06 -1.51 11.53
C MET A 250 -3.68 -0.60 12.59
N PHE A 251 -3.17 0.62 12.74
CA PHE A 251 -3.69 1.59 13.70
C PHE A 251 -5.15 1.95 13.39
N PHE A 252 -5.46 2.36 12.15
CA PHE A 252 -6.83 2.71 11.77
C PHE A 252 -7.78 1.51 11.76
N GLU A 253 -7.31 0.32 11.36
CA GLU A 253 -8.08 -0.91 11.44
C GLU A 253 -8.50 -1.21 12.89
N ARG A 254 -7.55 -1.12 13.85
CA ARG A 254 -7.83 -1.35 15.27
C ARG A 254 -8.84 -0.36 15.84
N ILE A 255 -8.77 0.92 15.46
CA ILE A 255 -9.76 1.92 15.88
C ILE A 255 -11.13 1.58 15.30
N THR A 256 -11.20 1.28 14.01
CA THR A 256 -12.44 0.96 13.32
C THR A 256 -13.14 -0.25 13.95
N ASN A 257 -12.36 -1.29 14.32
CA ASN A 257 -12.86 -2.48 15.00
C ASN A 257 -13.43 -2.22 16.40
N VAL A 258 -12.97 -1.17 17.10
CA VAL A 258 -13.56 -0.74 18.38
C VAL A 258 -14.82 0.06 18.13
N ILE A 259 -14.78 1.00 17.18
CA ILE A 259 -15.93 1.83 16.81
C ILE A 259 -17.11 0.98 16.33
N SER A 260 -16.86 -0.07 15.53
CA SER A 260 -17.93 -0.95 15.03
C SER A 260 -18.61 -1.77 16.13
N LYS A 261 -18.02 -1.85 17.33
CA LYS A 261 -18.54 -2.62 18.48
C LYS A 261 -19.27 -1.75 19.51
N GLY A 262 -19.14 -0.42 19.43
CA GLY A 262 -19.77 0.54 20.35
C GLY A 262 -21.05 1.10 19.78
#